data_AF-A0A4P6HGR6-F1
#
_entry.id   AF-A0A4P6HGR6-F1
#
_cell.length_a   1.000
_cell.length_b   1.000
_cell.length_c   1.000
_cell.angle_alpha   90.00
_cell.angle_beta   90.00
_cell.angle_gamma   90.00
#
_symmetry.space_group_name_H-M   'P 1'
#
loop_
_entity.id
_entity.type
_entity.pdbx_description
1 polymer ?
#
loop_
_entity_poly.entity_id
_entity_poly.type
_entity_poly.pdbx_seq_one_letter_code
_entity_poly.pdbx_strand_id
1 'polypeptide(L)'
;MQDGVNPEGNSTGALTLDQGAELMANFVNPRTEEAANTKPQADAAEPDQANERDETEQVLESEQDETEPEGEVEEPDLSESDDEPEVEEPEQPQKIRLKDGTEVTLDEINNGYMRDADYRQKTMALATEKKEVAGLRTDLTQKAQFFEQNAEFAIQLAMAHLPQQPDQSLIQTDPIGFLQQKAFYDQRIAELQQLHEAKQVAEQQRVAQEDEGRRERLISELEAARAKMPELQDKAKYQKFNADLKQAAQHYGFSEADVNAIEDHRYLLLARDAMAYRRLQAAKPKVQQKVQNVPQVQKPGRRIEQNEAQSRNVKEKWAKLSKTGSLEAGGELLLELTKGR
;
A
#
# COMPACT_ATOMS: atom_id res chain seq x y z
N MET A 1 -23.48 -29.08 40.27
CA MET A 1 -22.08 -28.63 40.20
C MET A 1 -21.82 -28.33 38.74
N GLN A 2 -21.81 -27.04 38.43
CA GLN A 2 -21.38 -26.50 37.14
C GLN A 2 -19.88 -26.67 37.07
N ASP A 3 -19.38 -27.22 35.97
CA ASP A 3 -18.02 -26.91 35.51
C ASP A 3 -18.09 -26.72 34.01
N GLY A 4 -17.95 -25.45 33.62
CA GLY A 4 -17.85 -25.03 32.23
C GLY A 4 -16.48 -25.37 31.69
N VAL A 5 -16.47 -25.95 30.50
CA VAL A 5 -15.27 -25.99 29.65
C VAL A 5 -15.54 -25.04 28.49
N ASN A 6 -14.90 -23.89 28.59
CA ASN A 6 -14.80 -22.85 27.58
C ASN A 6 -13.82 -23.33 26.50
N PRO A 7 -14.16 -23.39 25.20
CA PRO A 7 -13.15 -23.56 24.16
C PRO A 7 -12.63 -22.19 23.74
N GLU A 8 -11.65 -21.68 24.48
CA GLU A 8 -10.68 -20.75 23.90
C GLU A 8 -9.69 -21.55 23.06
N GLY A 9 -9.37 -21.06 21.86
CA GLY A 9 -8.21 -21.49 21.10
C GLY A 9 -8.52 -22.20 19.79
N ASN A 10 -8.73 -21.42 18.72
CA ASN A 10 -7.78 -21.41 17.61
C ASN A 10 -8.05 -20.18 16.73
N SER A 11 -7.54 -19.01 17.14
CA SER A 11 -7.38 -17.91 16.19
C SER A 11 -6.25 -18.32 15.24
N THR A 12 -6.61 -18.92 14.11
CA THR A 12 -5.80 -18.93 12.89
C THR A 12 -5.09 -17.59 12.77
N GLY A 13 -3.77 -17.62 12.57
CA GLY A 13 -2.88 -16.46 12.49
C GLY A 13 -3.18 -15.54 11.30
N ALA A 14 -4.36 -14.91 11.32
CA ALA A 14 -4.73 -13.86 10.41
C ALA A 14 -3.89 -12.64 10.81
N LEU A 15 -2.91 -12.30 9.97
CA LEU A 15 -2.36 -10.95 9.88
C LEU A 15 -3.54 -9.97 9.81
N THR A 16 -3.87 -9.39 10.97
CA THR A 16 -4.92 -8.37 11.12
C THR A 16 -4.33 -7.02 10.75
N LEU A 17 -5.19 -6.04 10.46
CA LEU A 17 -4.80 -4.64 10.25
C LEU A 17 -3.86 -4.09 11.36
N ASP A 18 -3.96 -4.60 12.59
CA ASP A 18 -3.05 -4.27 13.70
C ASP A 18 -1.65 -4.91 13.56
N GLN A 19 -1.53 -6.15 13.07
CA GLN A 19 -0.24 -6.73 12.67
C GLN A 19 0.31 -6.08 11.38
N GLY A 20 -0.60 -5.58 10.53
CA GLY A 20 -0.28 -4.64 9.46
C GLY A 20 0.39 -3.38 10.01
N ALA A 21 -0.03 -2.84 11.16
CA ALA A 21 0.63 -1.69 11.80
C ALA A 21 2.05 -2.00 12.31
N GLU A 22 2.32 -3.23 12.77
CA GLU A 22 3.67 -3.69 13.15
C GLU A 22 4.56 -3.95 11.93
N LEU A 23 4.04 -4.59 10.88
CA LEU A 23 4.74 -4.68 9.58
C LEU A 23 4.98 -3.29 8.98
N MET A 24 4.02 -2.38 9.15
CA MET A 24 4.14 -1.00 8.69
C MET A 24 5.19 -0.22 9.48
N ALA A 25 5.36 -0.50 10.77
CA ALA A 25 6.40 0.10 11.62
C ALA A 25 7.79 -0.51 11.36
N ASN A 26 7.88 -1.83 11.18
CA ASN A 26 9.14 -2.54 10.97
C ASN A 26 9.74 -2.27 9.58
N PHE A 27 8.90 -2.01 8.56
CA PHE A 27 9.38 -1.63 7.22
C PHE A 27 9.88 -0.18 7.14
N VAL A 28 9.47 0.69 8.07
CA VAL A 28 9.93 2.09 8.15
C VAL A 28 11.26 2.21 8.90
N ASN A 29 11.72 1.14 9.59
CA ASN A 29 12.98 1.15 10.33
C ASN A 29 13.64 -0.25 10.37
N PRO A 30 14.28 -0.74 9.29
CA PRO A 30 14.99 -2.03 9.30
C PRO A 30 16.29 -2.05 10.14
N ARG A 31 16.47 -1.08 11.04
CA ARG A 31 17.69 -0.92 11.84
C ARG A 31 17.32 -0.48 13.24
N THR A 32 16.79 -1.39 14.06
CA THR A 32 16.83 -1.33 15.53
C THR A 32 16.19 -2.57 16.16
N GLU A 33 16.77 -3.74 15.92
CA GLU A 33 16.63 -4.89 16.83
C GLU A 33 18.01 -5.43 17.20
N GLU A 34 18.91 -4.54 17.65
CA GLU A 34 20.09 -4.93 18.42
C GLU A 34 20.64 -3.72 19.17
N ALA A 35 19.99 -3.34 20.27
CA ALA A 35 20.64 -2.75 21.44
C ALA A 35 19.60 -2.26 22.47
N ALA A 36 19.90 -2.59 23.73
CA ALA A 36 19.55 -1.83 24.93
C ALA A 36 18.10 -1.92 25.44
N ASN A 37 17.84 -3.07 26.07
CA ASN A 37 17.19 -3.08 27.38
C ASN A 37 17.98 -2.17 28.35
N THR A 38 17.47 -0.99 28.68
CA THR A 38 17.44 -0.36 30.03
C THR A 38 16.89 1.08 29.96
N LYS A 39 15.91 1.37 30.80
CA LYS A 39 15.43 2.70 31.23
C LYS A 39 15.72 2.80 32.76
N PRO A 40 15.54 3.93 33.48
CA PRO A 40 15.24 5.33 33.08
C PRO A 40 15.89 6.45 33.94
N GLN A 41 15.84 7.73 33.49
CA GLN A 41 15.53 9.01 34.22
C GLN A 41 16.10 10.21 33.42
N ALA A 42 15.31 11.19 32.95
CA ALA A 42 14.55 12.29 33.60
C ALA A 42 15.43 13.53 33.95
N ASP A 43 15.34 14.61 33.15
CA ASP A 43 15.19 16.01 33.59
C ASP A 43 14.89 16.98 32.41
N ALA A 44 14.48 18.20 32.74
CA ALA A 44 13.47 19.04 32.07
C ALA A 44 13.95 20.27 31.26
N ALA A 45 12.95 20.90 30.58
CA ALA A 45 12.79 22.30 30.12
C ALA A 45 13.66 22.80 28.92
N GLU A 46 13.10 23.05 27.72
CA GLU A 46 12.33 24.20 27.17
C GLU A 46 13.21 25.31 26.50
N PRO A 47 12.70 26.20 25.62
CA PRO A 47 12.98 26.21 24.17
C PRO A 47 13.63 27.52 23.64
N ASP A 48 14.11 27.55 22.37
CA ASP A 48 14.17 28.81 21.60
C ASP A 48 14.19 28.62 20.07
N GLN A 49 13.76 29.66 19.36
CA GLN A 49 13.30 29.72 17.98
C GLN A 49 14.38 30.07 16.92
N ALA A 50 13.95 29.86 15.66
CA ALA A 50 14.15 30.72 14.48
C ALA A 50 15.26 30.39 13.45
N ASN A 51 14.79 30.24 12.18
CA ASN A 51 15.36 30.57 10.85
C ASN A 51 16.86 30.32 10.58
N GLU A 52 17.33 29.85 9.42
CA GLU A 52 16.95 30.17 8.05
C GLU A 52 17.67 29.20 7.08
N ARG A 53 17.06 29.00 5.90
CA ARG A 53 17.57 28.51 4.59
C ARG A 53 19.04 28.01 4.47
N ASP A 54 19.22 26.86 3.82
CA ASP A 54 19.91 26.86 2.50
C ASP A 54 19.50 25.65 1.63
N GLU A 55 19.41 25.91 0.33
CA GLU A 55 19.23 24.93 -0.74
C GLU A 55 20.58 24.28 -1.06
N THR A 56 20.61 22.98 -1.31
CA THR A 56 21.60 22.40 -2.22
C THR A 56 21.14 21.03 -2.72
N GLU A 57 20.83 20.99 -4.02
CA GLU A 57 20.85 19.81 -4.87
C GLU A 57 22.15 19.03 -4.67
N GLN A 58 22.04 17.74 -4.37
CA GLN A 58 23.13 16.79 -4.54
C GLN A 58 22.60 15.57 -5.29
N VAL A 59 22.95 15.56 -6.57
CA VAL A 59 22.80 14.43 -7.48
C VAL A 59 23.84 13.39 -7.04
N LEU A 60 23.37 12.22 -6.60
CA LEU A 60 24.22 11.08 -6.29
C LEU A 60 24.53 10.33 -7.59
N GLU A 61 25.76 10.50 -8.03
CA GLU A 61 26.44 9.69 -9.04
C GLU A 61 26.81 8.35 -8.39
N SER A 62 26.20 7.27 -8.88
CA SER A 62 26.50 5.90 -8.46
C SER A 62 27.61 5.33 -9.35
N GLU A 63 28.82 5.24 -8.79
CA GLU A 63 29.92 4.43 -9.35
C GLU A 63 29.53 2.95 -9.28
N GLN A 64 29.46 2.30 -10.45
CA GLN A 64 29.36 0.86 -10.59
C GLN A 64 30.76 0.28 -10.76
N ASP A 65 31.14 -0.55 -9.79
CA ASP A 65 32.34 -1.39 -9.79
C ASP A 65 32.03 -2.63 -10.64
N GLU A 66 32.67 -2.78 -11.79
CA GLU A 66 32.51 -3.92 -12.69
C GLU A 66 33.85 -4.68 -12.73
N THR A 67 33.87 -5.84 -12.09
CA THR A 67 34.99 -6.79 -12.08
C THR A 67 34.82 -7.76 -13.25
N GLU A 68 35.67 -7.64 -14.26
CA GLU A 68 35.85 -8.65 -15.32
C GLU A 68 36.74 -9.81 -14.81
N PRO A 69 36.41 -11.08 -15.11
CA PRO A 69 37.37 -12.17 -15.04
C PRO A 69 38.07 -12.37 -16.39
N GLU A 70 39.40 -12.45 -16.32
CA GLU A 70 40.35 -12.72 -17.39
C GLU A 70 40.04 -14.00 -18.19
N GLY A 71 40.11 -13.89 -19.52
CA GLY A 71 40.11 -15.00 -20.46
C GLY A 71 41.26 -14.85 -21.46
N GLU A 72 42.36 -15.56 -21.19
CA GLU A 72 43.51 -15.82 -22.05
C GLU A 72 43.17 -16.03 -23.54
N VAL A 73 43.82 -15.27 -24.44
CA VAL A 73 44.08 -15.73 -25.81
C VAL A 73 45.46 -15.27 -26.29
N GLU A 74 46.36 -16.25 -26.41
CA GLU A 74 47.54 -16.40 -27.27
C GLU A 74 47.98 -15.21 -28.16
N GLU A 75 49.20 -14.73 -27.90
CA GLU A 75 50.02 -13.99 -28.87
C GLU A 75 50.41 -14.85 -30.08
N PRO A 76 50.58 -14.22 -31.25
CA PRO A 76 51.74 -14.53 -32.05
C PRO A 76 52.61 -13.30 -32.33
N ASP A 77 53.88 -13.47 -32.00
CA ASP A 77 55.05 -12.69 -32.37
C ASP A 77 55.22 -12.55 -33.89
N LEU A 78 55.30 -11.29 -34.38
CA LEU A 78 56.02 -10.95 -35.62
C LEU A 78 56.70 -9.57 -35.47
N SER A 79 58.02 -9.63 -35.43
CA SER A 79 58.97 -8.51 -35.35
C SER A 79 59.09 -7.66 -36.63
N GLU A 80 59.33 -6.36 -36.40
CA GLU A 80 60.06 -5.37 -37.21
C GLU A 80 59.66 -5.12 -38.67
N SER A 81 59.13 -3.91 -38.91
CA SER A 81 59.42 -3.10 -40.10
C SER A 81 59.24 -1.63 -39.74
N ASP A 82 60.35 -0.92 -39.71
CA ASP A 82 60.47 0.54 -39.65
C ASP A 82 60.00 1.12 -40.99
N ASP A 83 58.87 1.83 -40.97
CA ASP A 83 58.50 2.82 -41.98
C ASP A 83 57.48 3.74 -41.31
N GLU A 84 57.85 5.00 -41.09
CA GLU A 84 56.92 6.08 -40.76
C GLU A 84 56.08 6.40 -42.00
N PRO A 85 54.75 6.24 -41.95
CA PRO A 85 53.87 7.09 -42.72
C PRO A 85 53.35 8.19 -41.80
N GLU A 86 53.80 9.41 -42.09
CA GLU A 86 53.15 10.66 -41.70
C GLU A 86 51.66 10.61 -42.14
N VAL A 87 50.75 10.32 -41.21
CA VAL A 87 49.29 10.30 -41.46
C VAL A 87 48.50 10.81 -40.25
N GLU A 88 47.89 11.96 -40.51
CA GLU A 88 46.64 12.54 -40.00
C GLU A 88 46.47 12.86 -38.51
N GLU A 89 46.23 14.16 -38.28
CA GLU A 89 45.57 14.73 -37.11
C GLU A 89 44.42 13.84 -36.64
N PRO A 90 44.13 13.74 -35.33
CA PRO A 90 42.94 13.05 -34.87
C PRO A 90 41.74 13.74 -35.51
N GLU A 91 41.07 13.06 -36.47
CA GLU A 91 39.81 13.54 -37.02
C GLU A 91 38.89 13.81 -35.84
N GLN A 92 38.57 15.08 -35.62
CA GLN A 92 37.59 15.46 -34.60
C GLN A 92 36.32 14.64 -34.87
N PRO A 93 35.73 14.01 -33.84
CA PRO A 93 34.65 13.06 -34.07
C PRO A 93 33.53 13.76 -34.85
N GLN A 94 33.28 13.28 -36.08
CA GLN A 94 32.29 13.88 -36.96
C GLN A 94 30.93 13.86 -36.28
N LYS A 95 30.41 15.04 -35.95
CA LYS A 95 29.09 15.20 -35.34
C LYS A 95 28.03 15.09 -36.43
N ILE A 96 27.15 14.12 -36.28
CA ILE A 96 26.04 13.87 -37.19
C ILE A 96 24.77 14.42 -36.56
N ARG A 97 24.02 15.23 -37.32
CA ARG A 97 22.68 15.68 -36.91
C ARG A 97 21.64 14.61 -37.19
N LEU A 98 20.98 14.15 -36.15
CA LEU A 98 19.81 13.29 -36.25
C LEU A 98 18.58 14.08 -36.68
N LYS A 99 17.53 13.37 -37.13
CA LYS A 99 16.27 13.97 -37.59
C LYS A 99 15.51 14.76 -36.51
N ASP A 100 15.83 14.52 -35.24
CA ASP A 100 15.32 15.23 -34.07
C ASP A 100 16.06 16.54 -33.77
N GLY A 101 17.12 16.85 -34.51
CA GLY A 101 17.93 18.06 -34.36
C GLY A 101 19.13 17.90 -33.41
N THR A 102 19.33 16.72 -32.83
CA THR A 102 20.44 16.44 -31.90
C THR A 102 21.73 16.13 -32.67
N GLU A 103 22.85 16.68 -32.22
CA GLU A 103 24.19 16.39 -32.77
C GLU A 103 24.86 15.31 -31.90
N VAL A 104 25.09 14.13 -32.46
CA VAL A 104 25.79 13.02 -31.79
C VAL A 104 26.92 12.50 -32.67
N THR A 105 27.93 11.90 -32.07
CA THR A 105 29.07 11.32 -32.79
C THR A 105 28.71 9.93 -33.35
N LEU A 106 29.49 9.43 -34.31
CA LEU A 106 29.34 8.06 -34.82
C LEU A 106 29.46 7.01 -33.70
N ASP A 107 30.35 7.25 -32.73
CA ASP A 107 30.55 6.36 -31.58
C ASP A 107 29.33 6.31 -30.67
N GLU A 108 28.66 7.45 -30.43
CA GLU A 108 27.43 7.50 -29.63
C GLU A 108 26.26 6.76 -30.32
N ILE A 109 26.17 6.84 -31.65
CA ILE A 109 25.15 6.09 -32.42
C ILE A 109 25.42 4.59 -32.34
N ASN A 110 26.67 4.16 -32.52
CA ASN A 110 27.04 2.75 -32.44
C ASN A 110 26.81 2.21 -31.01
N ASN A 111 27.25 2.94 -29.99
CA ASN A 111 27.01 2.59 -28.59
C ASN A 111 25.51 2.56 -28.26
N GLY A 112 24.71 3.47 -28.81
CA GLY A 112 23.25 3.45 -28.67
C GLY A 112 22.62 2.21 -29.30
N TYR A 113 23.04 1.84 -30.51
CA TYR A 113 22.57 0.63 -31.18
C TYR A 113 22.98 -0.64 -30.42
N MET A 114 24.21 -0.70 -29.91
CA MET A 114 24.68 -1.83 -29.10
C MET A 114 23.87 -1.93 -27.81
N ARG A 115 23.68 -0.84 -27.07
CA ARG A 115 22.84 -0.80 -25.86
C ARG A 115 21.39 -1.22 -26.14
N ASP A 116 20.80 -0.76 -27.24
CA ASP A 116 19.44 -1.14 -27.64
C ASP A 116 19.34 -2.62 -27.99
N ALA A 117 20.32 -3.15 -28.73
CA ALA A 117 20.39 -4.57 -29.07
C ALA A 117 20.52 -5.42 -27.80
N ASP A 118 21.41 -5.01 -26.88
CA ASP A 118 21.67 -5.68 -25.61
C ASP A 118 20.43 -5.64 -24.71
N TYR A 119 19.76 -4.48 -24.63
CA TYR A 119 18.50 -4.33 -23.90
C TYR A 119 17.39 -5.21 -24.48
N ARG A 120 17.25 -5.26 -25.81
CA ARG A 120 16.26 -6.14 -26.47
C ARG A 120 16.56 -7.60 -26.20
N GLN A 121 17.82 -8.03 -26.33
CA GLN A 121 18.23 -9.41 -26.05
C GLN A 121 17.96 -9.77 -24.59
N LYS A 122 18.40 -8.94 -23.63
CA LYS A 122 18.16 -9.13 -22.20
C LYS A 122 16.66 -9.15 -21.86
N THR A 123 15.86 -8.27 -22.47
CA THR A 123 14.41 -8.23 -22.26
C THR A 123 13.73 -9.47 -22.82
N MET A 124 14.14 -9.94 -24.01
CA MET A 124 13.64 -11.18 -24.58
C MET A 124 14.03 -12.39 -23.73
N ALA A 125 15.29 -12.47 -23.28
CA ALA A 125 15.78 -13.53 -22.41
C ALA A 125 15.03 -13.56 -21.08
N LEU A 126 14.80 -12.40 -20.46
CA LEU A 126 14.02 -12.28 -19.23
C LEU A 126 12.56 -12.70 -19.44
N ALA A 127 11.96 -12.35 -20.59
CA ALA A 127 10.59 -12.75 -20.91
C ALA A 127 10.48 -14.26 -21.13
N THR A 128 11.47 -14.88 -21.78
CA THR A 128 11.52 -16.34 -21.95
C THR A 128 11.72 -17.05 -20.62
N GLU A 129 12.65 -16.58 -19.78
CA GLU A 129 12.90 -17.13 -18.44
C GLU A 129 11.64 -17.06 -17.57
N LYS A 130 10.97 -15.90 -17.52
CA LYS A 130 9.71 -15.74 -16.77
C LYS A 130 8.63 -16.71 -17.24
N LYS A 131 8.54 -16.94 -18.56
CA LYS A 131 7.58 -17.89 -19.13
C LYS A 131 7.93 -19.33 -18.74
N GLU A 132 9.21 -19.70 -18.76
CA GLU A 132 9.68 -21.02 -18.35
C GLU A 132 9.42 -21.27 -16.86
N VAL A 133 9.76 -20.31 -16.00
CA VAL A 133 9.49 -20.38 -14.56
C VAL A 133 7.98 -20.48 -14.27
N ALA A 134 7.15 -19.71 -14.99
CA ALA A 134 5.70 -19.81 -14.86
C ALA A 134 5.16 -21.19 -15.31
N GLY A 135 5.73 -21.75 -16.38
CA GLY A 135 5.43 -23.11 -16.83
C GLY A 135 5.78 -24.16 -15.77
N LEU A 136 7.02 -24.12 -15.25
CA LEU A 136 7.48 -25.01 -14.19
C LEU A 136 6.63 -24.92 -12.93
N ARG A 137 6.25 -23.70 -12.51
CA ARG A 137 5.34 -23.50 -11.36
C ARG A 137 3.97 -24.13 -11.61
N THR A 138 3.43 -23.97 -12.80
CA THR A 138 2.13 -24.55 -13.17
C THR A 138 2.20 -26.08 -13.16
N ASP A 139 3.23 -26.66 -13.77
CA ASP A 139 3.45 -28.10 -13.81
C ASP A 139 3.66 -28.68 -12.40
N LEU A 140 4.43 -28.00 -11.56
CA LEU A 140 4.67 -28.41 -10.17
C LEU A 140 3.37 -28.36 -9.36
N THR A 141 2.55 -27.32 -9.54
CA THR A 141 1.24 -27.20 -8.89
C THR A 141 0.31 -28.32 -9.33
N GLN A 142 0.25 -28.64 -10.63
CA GLN A 142 -0.58 -29.73 -11.14
C GLN A 142 -0.11 -31.10 -10.60
N LYS A 143 1.20 -31.34 -10.56
CA LYS A 143 1.76 -32.56 -9.98
C LYS A 143 1.48 -32.67 -8.49
N ALA A 144 1.57 -31.57 -7.74
CA ALA A 144 1.23 -31.54 -6.32
C ALA A 144 -0.25 -31.90 -6.10
N GLN A 145 -1.17 -31.27 -6.84
CA GLN A 145 -2.61 -31.57 -6.78
C GLN A 145 -2.93 -33.02 -7.17
N PHE A 146 -2.25 -33.54 -8.19
CA PHE A 146 -2.38 -34.94 -8.59
C PHE A 146 -1.89 -35.87 -7.49
N PHE A 147 -0.71 -35.60 -6.92
CA PHE A 147 -0.16 -36.39 -5.82
C PHE A 147 -1.09 -36.40 -4.62
N GLU A 148 -1.65 -35.25 -4.23
CA GLU A 148 -2.56 -35.12 -3.10
C GLU A 148 -3.84 -35.94 -3.27
N GLN A 149 -4.49 -35.86 -4.43
CA GLN A 149 -5.68 -36.67 -4.74
C GLN A 149 -5.39 -38.17 -4.75
N ASN A 150 -4.24 -38.57 -5.29
CA ASN A 150 -3.85 -39.98 -5.34
C ASN A 150 -3.37 -40.50 -3.98
N ALA A 151 -2.75 -39.68 -3.15
CA ALA A 151 -2.33 -40.04 -1.80
C ALA A 151 -3.55 -40.37 -0.92
N GLU A 152 -4.61 -39.55 -1.00
CA GLU A 152 -5.85 -39.81 -0.29
C GLU A 152 -6.49 -41.14 -0.74
N PHE A 153 -6.57 -41.36 -2.07
CA PHE A 153 -7.08 -42.61 -2.62
C PHE A 153 -6.23 -43.82 -2.21
N ALA A 154 -4.90 -43.69 -2.22
CA ALA A 154 -3.97 -44.74 -1.82
C ALA A 154 -4.13 -45.10 -0.33
N ILE A 155 -4.31 -44.11 0.55
CA ILE A 155 -4.58 -44.34 1.98
C ILE A 155 -5.91 -45.08 2.16
N GLN A 156 -6.96 -44.66 1.47
CA GLN A 156 -8.28 -45.32 1.54
C GLN A 156 -8.21 -46.76 1.03
N LEU A 157 -7.50 -47.00 -0.07
CA LEU A 157 -7.29 -48.35 -0.61
C LEU A 157 -6.46 -49.23 0.32
N ALA A 158 -5.40 -48.67 0.92
CA ALA A 158 -4.56 -49.37 1.89
C ALA A 158 -5.34 -49.75 3.16
N MET A 159 -6.23 -48.86 3.62
CA MET A 159 -7.16 -49.16 4.73
C MET A 159 -8.15 -50.26 4.38
N ALA A 160 -8.71 -50.24 3.16
CA ALA A 160 -9.68 -51.24 2.71
C ALA A 160 -9.08 -52.65 2.55
N HIS A 161 -7.78 -52.72 2.22
CA HIS A 161 -7.03 -53.98 2.04
C HIS A 161 -6.13 -54.34 3.22
N LEU A 162 -6.31 -53.69 4.37
CA LEU A 162 -5.51 -53.95 5.55
C LEU A 162 -5.77 -55.39 6.04
N PRO A 163 -4.72 -56.23 6.22
CA PRO A 163 -4.91 -57.58 6.73
C PRO A 163 -5.52 -57.54 8.12
N GLN A 164 -6.33 -58.55 8.45
CA GLN A 164 -6.84 -58.70 9.81
C GLN A 164 -5.69 -58.98 10.78
N GLN A 165 -5.84 -58.49 12.01
CA GLN A 165 -4.88 -58.76 13.06
C GLN A 165 -4.76 -60.28 13.29
N PRO A 166 -3.54 -60.83 13.42
CA PRO A 166 -3.35 -62.27 13.63
C PRO A 166 -4.02 -62.73 14.92
N ASP A 167 -4.66 -63.90 14.87
CA ASP A 167 -5.30 -64.50 16.04
C ASP A 167 -4.24 -64.86 17.09
N GLN A 168 -4.45 -64.41 18.32
CA GLN A 168 -3.54 -64.69 19.44
C GLN A 168 -3.56 -66.16 19.84
N SER A 169 -4.59 -66.93 19.47
CA SER A 169 -4.63 -68.38 19.71
C SER A 169 -3.51 -69.13 18.96
N LEU A 170 -3.06 -68.61 17.81
CA LEU A 170 -1.96 -69.17 17.02
C LEU A 170 -0.63 -69.21 17.79
N ILE A 171 -0.44 -68.37 18.80
CA ILE A 171 0.77 -68.41 19.64
C ILE A 171 0.95 -69.78 20.31
N GLN A 172 -0.15 -70.47 20.64
CA GLN A 172 -0.11 -71.78 21.30
C GLN A 172 -0.16 -72.95 20.31
N THR A 173 -0.81 -72.79 19.16
CA THR A 173 -1.01 -73.86 18.18
C THR A 173 -0.01 -73.85 17.02
N ASP A 174 0.41 -72.67 16.55
CA ASP A 174 1.43 -72.48 15.51
C ASP A 174 2.19 -71.14 15.71
N PRO A 175 3.21 -71.12 16.58
CA PRO A 175 3.96 -69.91 16.89
C PRO A 175 4.68 -69.31 15.67
N ILE A 176 5.09 -70.14 14.71
CA ILE A 176 5.79 -69.68 13.51
C ILE A 176 4.82 -69.00 12.55
N GLY A 177 3.63 -69.58 12.35
CA GLY A 177 2.55 -68.98 11.57
C GLY A 177 2.10 -67.63 12.15
N PHE A 178 1.96 -67.54 13.47
CA PHE A 178 1.67 -66.27 14.14
C PHE A 178 2.73 -65.21 13.86
N LEU A 179 4.02 -65.55 13.99
CA LEU A 179 5.12 -64.59 13.75
C LEU A 179 5.13 -64.08 12.30
N GLN A 180 4.89 -64.95 11.31
CA GLN A 180 4.82 -64.55 9.91
C GLN A 180 3.63 -63.62 9.64
N GLN A 181 2.45 -63.96 10.16
CA GLN A 181 1.25 -63.13 10.00
C GLN A 181 1.39 -61.79 10.71
N LYS A 182 1.98 -61.78 11.90
CA LYS A 182 2.27 -60.56 12.65
C LYS A 182 3.27 -59.67 11.90
N ALA A 183 4.36 -60.24 11.38
CA ALA A 183 5.33 -59.48 10.60
C ALA A 183 4.70 -58.85 9.35
N PHE A 184 3.83 -59.59 8.65
CA PHE A 184 3.09 -59.08 7.50
C PHE A 184 2.11 -57.95 7.90
N TYR A 185 1.34 -58.14 8.98
CA TYR A 185 0.42 -57.13 9.50
C TYR A 185 1.18 -55.85 9.93
N ASP A 186 2.24 -56.00 10.72
CA ASP A 186 3.06 -54.89 11.22
C ASP A 186 3.69 -54.12 10.04
N GLN A 187 4.16 -54.81 8.99
CA GLN A 187 4.65 -54.17 7.78
C GLN A 187 3.57 -53.32 7.10
N ARG A 188 2.33 -53.83 6.96
CA ARG A 188 1.23 -53.09 6.32
C ARG A 188 0.78 -51.88 7.13
N ILE A 189 0.78 -52.00 8.45
CA ILE A 189 0.53 -50.87 9.35
C ILE A 189 1.63 -49.82 9.21
N ALA A 190 2.89 -50.22 9.17
CA ALA A 190 4.02 -49.30 9.01
C ALA A 190 3.95 -48.55 7.66
N GLU A 191 3.64 -49.25 6.56
CA GLU A 191 3.42 -48.65 5.24
C GLU A 191 2.28 -47.61 5.28
N LEU A 192 1.15 -47.94 5.92
CA LEU A 192 0.02 -47.02 6.06
C LEU A 192 0.39 -45.79 6.90
N GLN A 193 1.15 -45.98 7.97
CA GLN A 193 1.60 -44.90 8.84
C GLN A 193 2.53 -43.93 8.09
N GLN A 194 3.46 -44.47 7.28
CA GLN A 194 4.33 -43.66 6.42
C GLN A 194 3.53 -42.81 5.41
N LEU A 195 2.48 -43.39 4.79
CA LEU A 195 1.61 -42.63 3.89
C LEU A 195 0.87 -41.50 4.62
N HIS A 196 0.40 -41.76 5.84
CA HIS A 196 -0.25 -40.75 6.67
C HIS A 196 0.70 -39.60 7.05
N GLU A 197 1.92 -39.93 7.44
CA GLU A 197 2.95 -38.95 7.78
C GLU A 197 3.33 -38.10 6.57
N ALA A 198 3.56 -38.73 5.40
CA ALA A 198 3.84 -38.01 4.16
C ALA A 198 2.71 -37.05 3.78
N LYS A 199 1.45 -37.46 3.93
CA LYS A 199 0.29 -36.60 3.71
C LYS A 199 0.28 -35.41 4.70
N GLN A 200 0.52 -35.65 5.98
CA GLN A 200 0.54 -34.57 6.97
C GLN A 200 1.65 -33.55 6.69
N VAL A 201 2.84 -34.01 6.31
CA VAL A 201 3.96 -33.11 5.94
C VAL A 201 3.61 -32.29 4.70
N ALA A 202 3.02 -32.92 3.68
CA ALA A 202 2.57 -32.21 2.47
C ALA A 202 1.52 -31.13 2.79
N GLU A 203 0.55 -31.45 3.65
CA GLU A 203 -0.48 -30.50 4.08
C GLU A 203 0.11 -29.32 4.87
N GLN A 204 1.05 -29.59 5.79
CA GLN A 204 1.74 -28.54 6.53
C GLN A 204 2.52 -27.60 5.59
N GLN A 205 3.20 -28.16 4.58
CA GLN A 205 3.90 -27.36 3.58
C GLN A 205 2.93 -26.53 2.74
N ARG A 206 1.76 -27.08 2.37
CA ARG A 206 0.72 -26.36 1.63
C ARG A 206 0.22 -25.15 2.41
N VAL A 207 -0.14 -25.35 3.68
CA VAL A 207 -0.59 -24.26 4.56
C VAL A 207 0.49 -23.18 4.71
N ALA A 208 1.75 -23.57 4.89
CA ALA A 208 2.85 -22.62 4.98
C ALA A 208 3.04 -21.80 3.69
N GLN A 209 2.94 -22.44 2.51
CA GLN A 209 3.01 -21.74 1.22
C GLN A 209 1.82 -20.79 0.99
N GLU A 210 0.62 -21.20 1.40
CA GLU A 210 -0.58 -20.36 1.31
C GLU A 210 -0.46 -19.13 2.21
N ASP A 211 0.07 -19.30 3.43
CA ASP A 211 0.33 -18.22 4.37
C ASP A 211 1.41 -17.25 3.85
N GLU A 212 2.49 -17.77 3.27
CA GLU A 212 3.54 -16.95 2.65
C GLU A 212 2.98 -16.16 1.46
N GLY A 213 2.26 -16.80 0.55
CA GLY A 213 1.60 -16.12 -0.58
C GLY A 213 0.51 -15.14 -0.17
N ARG A 214 -0.16 -15.36 0.98
CA ARG A 214 -1.06 -14.37 1.59
C ARG A 214 -0.26 -13.19 2.13
N ARG A 215 0.85 -13.43 2.83
CA ARG A 215 1.72 -12.38 3.38
C ARG A 215 2.32 -11.50 2.29
N GLU A 216 2.83 -12.08 1.20
CA GLU A 216 3.35 -11.32 0.05
C GLU A 216 2.28 -10.42 -0.57
N ARG A 217 1.07 -10.95 -0.77
CA ARG A 217 -0.07 -10.16 -1.27
C ARG A 217 -0.38 -9.01 -0.33
N LEU A 218 -0.48 -9.25 0.98
CA LEU A 218 -0.72 -8.20 1.97
C LEU A 218 0.34 -7.10 1.92
N ILE A 219 1.63 -7.44 1.76
CA ILE A 219 2.70 -6.46 1.63
C ILE A 219 2.48 -5.60 0.37
N SER A 220 2.21 -6.23 -0.77
CA SER A 220 1.97 -5.50 -2.03
C SER A 220 0.74 -4.59 -1.97
N GLU A 221 -0.32 -5.03 -1.30
CA GLU A 221 -1.55 -4.26 -1.08
C GLU A 221 -1.27 -3.06 -0.16
N LEU A 222 -0.49 -3.25 0.91
CA LEU A 222 -0.07 -2.16 1.79
C LEU A 222 0.82 -1.13 1.08
N GLU A 223 1.72 -1.56 0.20
CA GLU A 223 2.52 -0.66 -0.63
C GLU A 223 1.64 0.17 -1.58
N ALA A 224 0.67 -0.48 -2.24
CA ALA A 224 -0.32 0.20 -3.08
C ALA A 224 -1.17 1.20 -2.27
N ALA A 225 -1.57 0.84 -1.04
CA ALA A 225 -2.26 1.73 -0.13
C ALA A 225 -1.41 2.96 0.22
N ARG A 226 -0.13 2.78 0.55
CA ARG A 226 0.82 3.86 0.87
C ARG A 226 1.03 4.81 -0.31
N ALA A 227 1.14 4.27 -1.52
CA ALA A 227 1.31 5.09 -2.73
C ALA A 227 0.09 5.99 -2.98
N LYS A 228 -1.12 5.55 -2.60
CA LYS A 228 -2.37 6.31 -2.78
C LYS A 228 -2.78 7.16 -1.57
N MET A 229 -2.28 6.83 -0.38
CA MET A 229 -2.56 7.49 0.90
C MET A 229 -1.25 7.69 1.68
N PRO A 230 -0.37 8.61 1.25
CA PRO A 230 0.92 8.83 1.89
C PRO A 230 0.78 9.30 3.35
N GLU A 231 -0.34 9.91 3.72
CA GLU A 231 -0.65 10.29 5.10
C GLU A 231 -0.69 9.10 6.08
N LEU A 232 -0.89 7.87 5.58
CA LEU A 232 -0.94 6.65 6.39
C LEU A 232 0.46 6.07 6.71
N GLN A 233 1.53 6.66 6.18
CA GLN A 233 2.90 6.29 6.55
C GLN A 233 3.24 6.73 7.98
N ASP A 234 2.60 7.80 8.46
CA ASP A 234 2.72 8.27 9.84
C ASP A 234 1.87 7.40 10.77
N LYS A 235 2.51 6.80 11.76
CA LYS A 235 1.87 5.89 12.74
C LYS A 235 0.70 6.55 13.47
N ALA A 236 0.81 7.83 13.85
CA ALA A 236 -0.24 8.54 14.57
C ALA A 236 -1.44 8.83 13.65
N LYS A 237 -1.17 9.22 12.40
CA LYS A 237 -2.24 9.43 11.40
C LYS A 237 -2.93 8.12 11.03
N TYR A 238 -2.17 7.03 10.91
CA TYR A 238 -2.70 5.70 10.67
C TYR A 238 -3.63 5.23 11.81
N GLN A 239 -3.18 5.36 13.06
CA GLN A 239 -4.01 5.00 14.22
C GLN A 239 -5.31 5.79 14.27
N LYS A 240 -5.24 7.11 14.00
CA LYS A 240 -6.42 7.97 13.92
C LYS A 240 -7.35 7.55 12.77
N PHE A 241 -6.79 7.26 11.59
CA PHE A 241 -7.56 6.77 10.45
C PHE A 241 -8.27 5.45 10.79
N ASN A 242 -7.59 4.51 11.43
CA ASN A 242 -8.15 3.22 11.79
C ASN A 242 -9.27 3.36 12.85
N ALA A 243 -9.10 4.23 13.84
CA ALA A 243 -10.14 4.55 14.81
C ALA A 243 -11.38 5.16 14.14
N ASP A 244 -11.18 6.15 13.27
CA ASP A 244 -12.26 6.78 12.50
C ASP A 244 -12.95 5.77 11.57
N LEU A 245 -12.19 4.83 10.99
CA LEU A 245 -12.68 3.77 10.13
C LEU A 245 -13.59 2.80 10.89
N LYS A 246 -13.14 2.30 12.05
CA LYS A 246 -13.96 1.42 12.91
C LYS A 246 -15.27 2.10 13.31
N GLN A 247 -15.21 3.38 13.70
CA GLN A 247 -16.41 4.15 14.02
C GLN A 247 -17.35 4.32 12.81
N ALA A 248 -16.79 4.61 11.63
CA ALA A 248 -17.58 4.77 10.42
C ALA A 248 -18.19 3.45 9.94
N ALA A 249 -17.49 2.33 10.10
CA ALA A 249 -17.91 1.00 9.72
C ALA A 249 -19.12 0.51 10.54
N GLN A 250 -19.17 0.84 11.84
CA GLN A 250 -20.32 0.55 12.71
C GLN A 250 -21.63 1.15 12.17
N HIS A 251 -21.59 2.32 11.52
CA HIS A 251 -22.78 2.91 10.90
C HIS A 251 -23.36 2.09 9.74
N TYR A 252 -22.56 1.22 9.12
CA TYR A 252 -22.97 0.34 8.03
C TYR A 252 -23.23 -1.10 8.51
N GLY A 253 -23.12 -1.36 9.82
CA GLY A 253 -23.34 -2.68 10.40
C GLY A 253 -22.14 -3.61 10.35
N PHE A 254 -20.95 -3.11 10.00
CA PHE A 254 -19.70 -3.88 10.10
C PHE A 254 -19.19 -3.90 11.54
N SER A 255 -18.67 -5.05 11.95
CA SER A 255 -17.96 -5.22 13.21
C SER A 255 -16.51 -4.74 13.10
N GLU A 256 -15.83 -4.58 14.24
CA GLU A 256 -14.40 -4.26 14.25
C GLU A 256 -13.56 -5.40 13.64
N ALA A 257 -14.01 -6.65 13.76
CA ALA A 257 -13.36 -7.80 13.15
C ALA A 257 -13.39 -7.71 11.62
N ASP A 258 -14.52 -7.27 11.04
CA ASP A 258 -14.66 -7.11 9.59
C ASP A 258 -13.71 -6.04 9.06
N VAL A 259 -13.56 -4.94 9.81
CA VAL A 259 -12.61 -3.86 9.45
C VAL A 259 -11.17 -4.34 9.52
N ASN A 260 -10.84 -5.11 10.56
CA ASN A 260 -9.49 -5.65 10.73
C ASN A 260 -9.13 -6.75 9.72
N ALA A 261 -10.14 -7.38 9.10
CA ALA A 261 -9.99 -8.38 8.06
C ALA A 261 -9.87 -7.79 6.65
N ILE A 262 -9.84 -6.45 6.51
CA ILE A 262 -9.64 -5.80 5.21
C ILE A 262 -8.18 -5.97 4.78
N GLU A 263 -7.97 -6.81 3.76
CA GLU A 263 -6.64 -7.07 3.17
C GLU A 263 -6.36 -6.21 1.93
N ASP A 264 -7.41 -5.85 1.19
CA ASP A 264 -7.31 -5.18 -0.10
C ASP A 264 -7.40 -3.65 0.05
N HIS A 265 -6.40 -2.96 -0.48
CA HIS A 265 -6.25 -1.51 -0.35
C HIS A 265 -7.41 -0.72 -0.96
N ARG A 266 -8.13 -1.29 -1.93
CA ARG A 266 -9.26 -0.64 -2.61
C ARG A 266 -10.41 -0.40 -1.63
N TYR A 267 -10.62 -1.30 -0.67
CA TYR A 267 -11.61 -1.10 0.39
C TYR A 267 -11.21 0.04 1.32
N LEU A 268 -9.91 0.22 1.60
CA LEU A 268 -9.43 1.35 2.39
C LEU A 268 -9.68 2.69 1.68
N LEU A 269 -9.47 2.73 0.35
CA LEU A 269 -9.77 3.91 -0.46
C LEU A 269 -11.27 4.23 -0.45
N LEU A 270 -12.11 3.22 -0.68
CA LEU A 270 -13.57 3.37 -0.61
C LEU A 270 -14.02 3.86 0.77
N ALA A 271 -13.45 3.29 1.83
CA ALA A 271 -13.80 3.65 3.19
C ALA A 271 -13.34 5.07 3.54
N ARG A 272 -12.17 5.52 3.05
CA ARG A 272 -11.72 6.91 3.15
C ARG A 272 -12.75 7.86 2.54
N ASP A 273 -13.20 7.57 1.33
CA ASP A 273 -14.15 8.42 0.61
C ASP A 273 -15.52 8.43 1.30
N ALA A 274 -15.97 7.26 1.79
CA ALA A 274 -17.19 7.14 2.57
C ALA A 274 -17.11 7.94 3.89
N MET A 275 -15.97 7.89 4.59
CA MET A 275 -15.72 8.69 5.79
C MET A 275 -15.72 10.19 5.48
N ALA A 276 -15.03 10.62 4.43
CA ALA A 276 -15.01 12.01 3.99
C ALA A 276 -16.42 12.52 3.68
N TYR A 277 -17.21 11.74 2.95
CA TYR A 277 -18.60 12.05 2.64
C TYR A 277 -19.46 12.19 3.91
N ARG A 278 -19.31 11.30 4.89
CA ARG A 278 -20.03 11.39 6.16
C ARG A 278 -19.62 12.63 6.97
N ARG A 279 -18.33 12.95 7.02
CA ARG A 279 -17.84 14.18 7.66
C ARG A 279 -18.44 15.43 7.00
N LEU A 280 -18.53 15.45 5.67
CA LEU A 280 -19.19 16.53 4.92
C LEU A 280 -20.67 16.62 5.26
N GLN A 281 -21.40 15.50 5.28
CA GLN A 281 -22.81 15.49 5.67
C GLN A 281 -23.02 16.01 7.10
N ALA A 282 -22.20 15.59 8.05
CA ALA A 282 -22.25 16.06 9.44
C ALA A 282 -21.90 17.56 9.58
N ALA A 283 -21.07 18.10 8.68
CA ALA A 283 -20.70 19.51 8.66
C ALA A 283 -21.76 20.42 8.01
N LYS A 284 -22.61 19.90 7.09
CA LYS A 284 -23.68 20.68 6.41
C LYS A 284 -24.53 21.56 7.33
N PRO A 285 -25.11 21.08 8.44
CA PRO A 285 -25.94 21.93 9.31
C PRO A 285 -25.15 23.07 9.95
N LYS A 286 -23.87 22.84 10.31
CA LYS A 286 -22.99 23.88 10.87
C LYS A 286 -22.66 24.96 9.85
N VAL A 287 -22.44 24.57 8.59
CA VAL A 287 -22.21 25.53 7.50
C VAL A 287 -23.47 26.35 7.22
N GLN A 288 -24.66 25.71 7.19
CA GLN A 288 -25.92 26.42 7.00
C GLN A 288 -26.21 27.44 8.12
N GLN A 289 -25.91 27.10 9.38
CA GLN A 289 -26.02 28.04 10.50
C GLN A 289 -25.03 29.21 10.38
N LYS A 290 -23.79 28.94 9.98
CA LYS A 290 -22.80 30.00 9.75
C LYS A 290 -23.24 30.95 8.63
N VAL A 291 -23.78 30.42 7.53
CA VAL A 291 -24.28 31.24 6.40
C VAL A 291 -25.51 32.06 6.79
N GLN A 292 -26.45 31.51 7.56
CA GLN A 292 -27.59 32.28 8.08
C GLN A 292 -27.17 33.44 9.00
N ASN A 293 -26.07 33.27 9.74
CA ASN A 293 -25.55 34.28 10.66
C ASN A 293 -24.58 35.29 10.01
N VAL A 294 -24.34 35.22 8.69
CA VAL A 294 -23.58 36.27 8.00
C VAL A 294 -24.50 37.49 7.81
N PRO A 295 -24.15 38.68 8.35
CA PRO A 295 -24.92 39.89 8.12
C PRO A 295 -25.01 40.16 6.63
N GLN A 296 -26.22 40.43 6.12
CA GLN A 296 -26.38 40.84 4.72
C GLN A 296 -25.52 42.07 4.47
N VAL A 297 -24.54 41.94 3.58
CA VAL A 297 -23.70 43.05 3.17
C VAL A 297 -24.63 44.09 2.55
N GLN A 298 -24.79 45.23 3.22
CA GLN A 298 -25.59 46.32 2.71
C GLN A 298 -24.98 46.73 1.37
N LYS A 299 -25.78 46.63 0.30
CA LYS A 299 -25.36 47.11 -1.02
C LYS A 299 -24.90 48.57 -0.86
N PRO A 300 -23.77 48.99 -1.46
CA PRO A 300 -23.31 50.36 -1.35
C PRO A 300 -24.46 51.30 -1.70
N GLY A 301 -24.81 52.18 -0.76
CA GLY A 301 -25.96 53.07 -0.89
C GLY A 301 -25.88 53.82 -2.20
N ARG A 302 -26.92 53.72 -3.03
CA ARG A 302 -27.05 54.55 -4.23
C ARG A 302 -26.97 56.01 -3.79
N ARG A 303 -26.11 56.81 -4.43
CA ARG A 303 -26.00 58.26 -4.19
C ARG A 303 -27.39 58.86 -4.38
N ILE A 304 -28.03 59.25 -3.28
CA ILE A 304 -29.34 59.90 -3.30
C ILE A 304 -29.11 61.26 -3.95
N GLU A 305 -29.79 61.50 -5.07
CA GLU A 305 -29.74 62.80 -5.73
C GLU A 305 -30.33 63.86 -4.80
N GLN A 306 -29.77 65.07 -4.82
CA GLN A 306 -30.11 66.15 -3.88
C GLN A 306 -31.62 66.44 -3.85
N ASN A 307 -32.29 66.30 -5.01
CA ASN A 307 -33.73 66.49 -5.15
C ASN A 307 -34.55 65.36 -4.48
N GLU A 308 -34.05 64.12 -4.54
CA GLU A 308 -34.69 62.98 -3.87
C GLU A 308 -34.53 63.09 -2.35
N ALA A 309 -33.39 63.57 -1.85
CA ALA A 309 -33.16 63.83 -0.43
C ALA A 309 -34.09 64.92 0.11
N GLN A 310 -34.27 66.03 -0.63
CA GLN A 310 -35.21 67.09 -0.27
C GLN A 310 -36.67 66.58 -0.25
N SER A 311 -37.06 65.78 -1.23
CA SER A 311 -38.42 65.20 -1.27
C SER A 311 -38.71 64.29 -0.07
N ARG A 312 -37.70 63.57 0.44
CA ARG A 312 -37.84 62.73 1.63
C ARG A 312 -37.97 63.57 2.90
N ASN A 313 -37.14 64.61 3.06
CA ASN A 313 -37.23 65.52 4.21
C ASN A 313 -38.59 66.23 4.29
N VAL A 314 -39.13 66.68 3.15
CA VAL A 314 -40.46 67.27 3.09
C VAL A 314 -41.54 66.26 3.48
N LYS A 315 -41.45 65.01 3.00
CA LYS A 315 -42.38 63.93 3.38
C LYS A 315 -42.31 63.58 4.86
N GLU A 316 -41.12 63.54 5.45
CA GLU A 316 -40.95 63.26 6.88
C GLU A 316 -41.50 64.39 7.75
N LYS A 317 -41.24 65.64 7.39
CA LYS A 317 -41.78 66.82 8.10
C LYS A 317 -43.30 66.92 7.94
N TRP A 318 -43.84 66.59 6.77
CA TRP A 318 -45.28 66.49 6.55
C TRP A 318 -45.91 65.36 7.38
N ALA A 319 -45.26 64.19 7.45
CA ALA A 319 -45.71 63.08 8.28
C ALA A 319 -45.69 63.44 9.78
N LYS A 320 -44.67 64.18 10.25
CA LYS A 320 -44.63 64.70 11.63
C LYS A 320 -45.77 65.66 11.88
N LEU A 321 -45.99 66.65 11.01
CA LEU A 321 -47.11 67.58 11.10
C LEU A 321 -48.46 66.86 11.12
N SER A 322 -48.66 65.85 10.27
CA SER A 322 -49.90 65.06 10.22
C SER A 322 -50.15 64.26 11.51
N LYS A 323 -49.09 63.90 12.23
CA LYS A 323 -49.16 63.13 13.49
C LYS A 323 -49.28 64.01 14.72
N THR A 324 -48.56 65.14 14.77
CA THR A 324 -48.50 65.99 15.97
C THR A 324 -49.45 67.18 15.90
N GLY A 325 -49.83 67.62 14.70
CA GLY A 325 -50.66 68.81 14.48
C GLY A 325 -50.08 70.11 15.05
N SER A 326 -48.79 70.11 15.45
CA SER A 326 -48.19 71.23 16.16
C SER A 326 -47.79 72.36 15.22
N LEU A 327 -47.97 73.61 15.68
CA LEU A 327 -47.55 74.83 14.98
C LEU A 327 -46.05 74.82 14.63
N GLU A 328 -45.24 74.25 15.52
CA GLU A 328 -43.79 74.10 15.35
C GLU A 328 -43.44 73.16 14.19
N ALA A 329 -44.11 72.00 14.08
CA ALA A 329 -43.93 71.08 12.95
C ALA A 329 -44.39 71.72 11.62
N GLY A 330 -45.39 72.61 11.66
CA GLY A 330 -45.84 73.38 10.51
C GLY A 330 -44.81 74.41 10.05
N GLY A 331 -44.18 75.11 11.00
CA GLY A 331 -43.10 76.06 10.74
C GLY A 331 -41.87 75.38 10.12
N GLU A 332 -41.48 74.21 10.64
CA GLU A 332 -40.36 73.43 10.11
C GLU A 332 -40.59 72.93 8.68
N LEU A 333 -41.83 72.57 8.34
CA LEU A 333 -42.23 72.15 7.01
C LEU A 333 -42.19 73.32 6.02
N LEU A 334 -42.70 74.48 6.40
CA LEU A 334 -42.67 75.69 5.57
C LEU A 334 -41.23 76.13 5.29
N LEU A 335 -40.38 76.12 6.30
CA LEU A 335 -38.96 76.44 6.14
C LEU A 335 -38.27 75.50 5.14
N GLU A 336 -38.59 74.19 5.19
CA GLU A 336 -38.04 73.21 4.25
C GLU A 336 -38.51 73.45 2.81
N LEU A 337 -39.80 73.76 2.63
CA LEU A 337 -40.37 74.07 1.31
C LEU A 337 -39.79 75.35 0.70
N THR A 338 -39.45 76.34 1.53
CA THR A 338 -38.81 77.59 1.04
C THR A 338 -37.34 77.43 0.68
N LYS A 339 -36.63 76.45 1.26
CA LYS A 339 -35.22 76.17 0.96
C LYS A 339 -35.01 75.43 -0.37
N GLY A 340 -36.07 74.83 -0.92
CA GLY A 340 -36.04 74.08 -2.18
C GLY A 340 -36.48 74.88 -3.42
N ARG A 341 -36.62 76.20 -3.31
CA ARG A 341 -37.07 77.08 -4.41
C ARG A 341 -35.95 77.92 -4.98
#